data_AF-A0A1K1SNE3-F1
#
_entry.id   AF-A0A1K1SNE3-F1
#
_cell.length_a   1.000
_cell.length_b   1.000
_cell.length_c   1.000
_cell.angle_alpha   90.00
_cell.angle_beta   90.00
_cell.angle_gamma   90.00
#
_symmetry.space_group_name_H-M   'P 1'
#
loop_
_entity.id
_entity.type
_entity.pdbx_description
1 polymer ?
#
loop_
_entity_poly.entity_id
_entity_poly.type
_entity_poly.pdbx_seq_one_letter_code
_entity_poly.pdbx_strand_id
1 'polypeptide(L)'
;MYVFNQARKRLEPTETKCQYCETGHSSDMEDNYFINLFKEQDRTNIIVYRSVKYQKIPVGISRCKDCLNAHESAAKKAGIICVAVAIAMEIIFFKIDLLLGLIGLVPFFLIIFAGTGYLANRFVEDKGVTPKVDGAKNNEAVQHLLMSGWSLTQPSA
;
A
#
# COMPACT_ATOMS: atom_id res chain seq x y z
N MET A 1 17.76 -13.35 1.62
CA MET A 1 17.32 -14.78 1.51
C MET A 1 15.90 -14.94 2.09
N TYR A 2 15.09 -15.90 1.62
CA TYR A 2 13.67 -16.03 1.96
C TYR A 2 13.27 -17.47 2.29
N VAL A 3 12.32 -17.65 3.21
CA VAL A 3 11.72 -18.95 3.55
C VAL A 3 10.22 -18.91 3.31
N PHE A 4 9.68 -19.96 2.69
CA PHE A 4 8.25 -20.08 2.47
C PHE A 4 7.56 -20.66 3.71
N ASN A 5 6.68 -19.87 4.33
CA ASN A 5 5.85 -20.31 5.45
C ASN A 5 4.59 -21.02 4.91
N GLN A 6 4.55 -22.35 5.02
CA GLN A 6 3.44 -23.16 4.51
C GLN A 6 2.10 -22.87 5.22
N ALA A 7 2.13 -22.64 6.54
CA ALA A 7 0.92 -22.40 7.32
C ALA A 7 0.25 -21.07 6.94
N ARG A 8 1.06 -20.03 6.70
CA ARG A 8 0.58 -18.68 6.35
C ARG A 8 0.58 -18.38 4.86
N LYS A 9 1.08 -19.32 4.04
CA LYS A 9 1.21 -19.20 2.57
C LYS A 9 1.88 -17.89 2.13
N ARG A 10 2.99 -17.51 2.81
CA ARG A 10 3.73 -16.26 2.55
C ARG A 10 5.24 -16.48 2.53
N LEU A 11 5.97 -15.64 1.81
CA LEU A 11 7.43 -15.60 1.81
C LEU A 11 7.91 -14.69 2.93
N GLU A 12 8.70 -15.23 3.84
CA GLU A 12 9.23 -14.54 5.01
C GLU A 12 10.72 -14.23 4.79
N PRO A 13 11.17 -12.98 5.03
CA PRO A 13 12.58 -12.62 4.92
C PRO A 13 13.36 -13.29 6.05
N THR A 14 14.50 -13.88 5.73
CA THR A 14 15.42 -14.39 6.77
C THR A 14 16.35 -13.31 7.31
N GLU A 15 16.53 -12.23 6.55
CA GLU A 15 17.33 -11.09 6.95
C GLU A 15 16.52 -10.17 7.86
N THR A 16 17.11 -9.81 8.98
CA THR A 16 16.48 -8.92 9.96
C THR A 16 16.78 -7.45 9.71
N LYS A 17 17.79 -7.10 8.92
CA LYS A 17 18.09 -5.70 8.60
C LYS A 17 16.88 -5.02 7.94
N CYS A 18 16.46 -3.89 8.49
CA CYS A 18 15.30 -3.15 8.00
C CYS A 18 15.60 -2.54 6.62
N GLN A 19 14.76 -2.82 5.64
CA GLN A 19 14.93 -2.30 4.27
C GLN A 19 14.32 -0.90 4.07
N TYR A 20 13.70 -0.34 5.11
CA TYR A 20 13.06 0.97 5.04
C TYR A 20 13.91 2.11 5.59
N CYS A 21 14.73 1.83 6.61
CA CYS A 21 15.64 2.81 7.23
C CYS A 21 17.11 2.38 7.21
N GLU A 22 17.40 1.15 6.74
CA GLU A 22 18.74 0.55 6.61
C GLU A 22 19.60 0.47 7.88
N THR A 23 19.08 0.92 9.03
CA THR A 23 19.78 1.05 10.30
C THR A 23 19.19 0.14 11.38
N GLY A 24 17.85 0.00 11.40
CA GLY A 24 17.13 -0.84 12.34
C GLY A 24 17.13 -2.32 11.96
N HIS A 25 16.67 -3.16 12.88
CA HIS A 25 16.47 -4.60 12.68
C HIS A 25 15.05 -5.00 13.07
N SER A 26 14.46 -5.92 12.32
CA SER A 26 13.19 -6.56 12.62
C SER A 26 13.36 -7.51 13.79
N SER A 27 12.52 -7.34 14.81
CA SER A 27 12.46 -8.20 16.00
C SER A 27 11.32 -9.23 15.92
N ASP A 28 10.30 -8.94 15.12
CA ASP A 28 9.10 -9.77 14.98
C ASP A 28 8.74 -9.89 13.49
N MET A 29 8.40 -11.12 13.07
CA MET A 29 7.96 -11.38 11.70
C MET A 29 6.69 -10.61 11.34
N GLU A 30 5.83 -10.29 12.31
CA GLU A 30 4.61 -9.51 12.08
C GLU A 30 4.85 -8.01 11.90
N ASP A 31 6.02 -7.50 12.34
CA ASP A 31 6.38 -6.11 12.08
C ASP A 31 6.75 -5.88 10.61
N ASN A 32 7.12 -6.96 9.89
CA ASN A 32 7.48 -6.90 8.48
C ASN A 32 6.29 -6.46 7.61
N TYR A 33 6.60 -5.80 6.49
CA TYR A 33 5.57 -5.41 5.53
C TYR A 33 5.39 -6.50 4.48
N PHE A 34 4.19 -7.06 4.35
CA PHE A 34 3.89 -8.08 3.34
C PHE A 34 3.18 -7.45 2.15
N ILE A 35 3.86 -7.39 1.00
CA ILE A 35 3.26 -6.95 -0.25
C ILE A 35 2.70 -8.13 -1.02
N ASN A 36 1.49 -8.00 -1.56
CA ASN A 36 0.88 -9.06 -2.35
C ASN A 36 1.36 -8.96 -3.79
N LEU A 37 1.90 -10.06 -4.29
CA LEU A 37 2.18 -10.24 -5.71
C LEU A 37 1.16 -11.22 -6.31
N PHE A 38 0.78 -10.94 -7.55
CA PHE A 38 -0.23 -11.69 -8.28
C PHE A 38 0.33 -12.24 -9.58
N LYS A 39 -0.06 -13.44 -9.96
CA LYS A 39 0.28 -14.03 -11.26
C LYS A 39 -0.98 -14.60 -11.90
N GLU A 40 -1.25 -14.19 -13.14
CA GLU A 40 -2.36 -14.74 -13.91
C GLU A 40 -2.10 -16.23 -14.18
N GLN A 41 -3.09 -17.08 -13.87
CA GLN A 41 -3.03 -18.51 -14.15
C GLN A 41 -3.80 -18.87 -15.41
N ASP A 42 -5.00 -18.31 -15.55
CA ASP A 42 -5.94 -18.65 -16.62
C ASP A 42 -6.86 -17.47 -16.87
N ARG A 43 -7.17 -17.24 -18.14
CA ARG A 43 -8.07 -16.19 -18.61
C ARG A 43 -9.00 -16.75 -19.65
N THR A 44 -10.26 -16.85 -19.25
CA THR A 44 -11.35 -17.26 -20.13
C THR A 44 -12.01 -16.01 -20.70
N ASN A 45 -11.94 -15.83 -22.02
CA ASN A 45 -12.65 -14.78 -22.76
C ASN A 45 -13.70 -15.42 -23.68
N ILE A 46 -14.97 -15.34 -23.30
CA ILE A 46 -16.12 -15.68 -24.13
C ILE A 46 -16.89 -14.38 -24.38
N ILE A 47 -17.56 -14.23 -25.53
CA ILE A 47 -18.21 -12.98 -25.99
C ILE A 47 -19.13 -12.32 -24.94
N VAL A 48 -19.68 -13.09 -24.00
CA VAL A 48 -20.57 -12.66 -22.91
C VAL A 48 -19.98 -12.85 -21.51
N TYR A 49 -18.75 -13.37 -21.37
CA TYR A 49 -18.17 -13.72 -20.08
C TYR A 49 -16.64 -13.63 -20.10
N ARG A 50 -16.08 -12.82 -19.17
CA ARG A 50 -14.65 -12.74 -18.93
C ARG A 50 -14.37 -13.11 -17.47
N SER A 51 -13.45 -14.05 -17.26
CA SER A 51 -12.97 -14.40 -15.91
C SER A 51 -11.47 -14.62 -15.90
N VAL A 52 -10.82 -14.14 -14.84
CA VAL A 52 -9.37 -14.24 -14.65
C VAL A 52 -9.10 -14.95 -13.32
N LYS A 53 -8.39 -16.08 -13.38
CA LYS A 53 -7.86 -16.77 -12.20
C LYS A 53 -6.43 -16.33 -11.97
N TYR A 54 -6.09 -16.06 -10.71
CA TYR A 54 -4.75 -15.62 -10.36
C TYR A 54 -4.23 -16.34 -9.10
N GLN A 55 -2.92 -16.50 -9.03
CA GLN A 55 -2.19 -16.82 -7.81
C GLN A 55 -1.86 -15.55 -7.06
N LYS A 56 -1.83 -15.63 -5.73
CA LYS A 56 -1.43 -14.56 -4.82
C LYS A 56 -0.34 -15.08 -3.89
N ILE A 57 0.78 -14.38 -3.82
CA ILE A 57 1.85 -14.66 -2.85
C ILE A 57 2.21 -13.37 -2.09
N PRO A 58 2.02 -13.33 -0.77
CA PRO A 58 2.53 -12.24 0.05
C PRO A 58 4.05 -12.40 0.23
N VAL A 59 4.80 -11.34 -0.05
CA VAL A 59 6.27 -11.28 0.12
C VAL A 59 6.60 -10.29 1.23
N GLY A 60 7.25 -10.78 2.27
CA GLY A 60 7.66 -9.97 3.42
C GLY A 60 8.88 -9.13 3.11
N ILE A 61 8.85 -7.88 3.53
CA ILE A 61 9.98 -6.95 3.48
C ILE A 61 10.33 -6.63 4.91
N SER A 62 11.60 -6.86 5.26
CA SER A 62 12.07 -6.66 6.62
C SER A 62 11.87 -5.21 7.06
N ARG A 63 11.16 -5.02 8.17
CA ARG A 63 10.81 -3.71 8.71
C ARG A 63 10.95 -3.74 10.23
N CYS A 64 11.67 -2.77 10.79
CA CYS A 64 11.76 -2.61 12.24
C CYS A 64 10.48 -1.98 12.81
N LYS A 65 10.27 -2.17 14.12
CA LYS A 65 9.14 -1.61 14.86
C LYS A 65 9.01 -0.08 14.74
N ASP A 66 10.13 0.63 14.68
CA ASP A 66 10.13 2.09 14.52
C ASP A 66 9.59 2.51 13.15
N CYS A 67 9.99 1.81 12.08
CA CYS A 67 9.44 2.04 10.75
C CYS A 67 7.97 1.64 10.66
N LEU A 68 7.54 0.55 11.32
CA LEU A 68 6.12 0.20 11.45
C LEU A 68 5.35 1.37 12.07
N ASN A 69 5.79 1.86 13.23
CA ASN A 69 5.16 2.96 13.94
C ASN A 69 5.17 4.25 13.11
N ALA A 70 6.25 4.54 12.38
CA ALA A 70 6.33 5.68 11.48
C ALA A 70 5.25 5.59 10.40
N HIS A 71 5.09 4.43 9.77
CA HIS A 71 4.11 4.21 8.72
C HIS A 71 2.66 4.30 9.23
N GLU A 72 2.37 3.71 10.39
CA GLU A 72 1.02 3.74 10.98
C GLU A 72 0.65 5.13 11.48
N SER A 73 1.56 5.80 12.18
CA SER A 73 1.34 7.16 12.66
C SER A 73 1.16 8.15 11.51
N ALA A 74 1.95 8.00 10.44
CA ALA A 74 1.83 8.82 9.24
C ALA A 74 0.48 8.61 8.54
N ALA A 75 0.06 7.35 8.33
CA ALA A 75 -1.23 7.04 7.71
C ALA A 75 -2.40 7.59 8.55
N LYS A 76 -2.36 7.42 9.88
CA LYS A 76 -3.39 7.95 10.78
C LYS A 76 -3.42 9.47 10.76
N LYS A 77 -2.27 10.13 10.85
CA LYS A 77 -2.17 11.60 10.84
C LYS A 77 -2.65 12.17 9.51
N ALA A 78 -2.23 11.59 8.39
CA ALA A 78 -2.66 12.00 7.05
C ALA A 78 -4.18 11.85 6.88
N GLY A 79 -4.73 10.70 7.29
CA GLY A 79 -6.18 10.45 7.21
C GLY A 79 -7.00 11.46 8.01
N ILE A 80 -6.59 11.76 9.25
CA ILE A 80 -7.28 12.77 10.08
C ILE A 80 -7.24 14.15 9.42
N ILE A 81 -6.07 14.58 8.93
CA ILE A 81 -5.92 15.88 8.27
C ILE A 81 -6.77 15.96 6.99
N CYS A 82 -6.69 14.95 6.12
CA CYS A 82 -7.44 14.93 4.87
C CYS A 82 -8.95 14.90 5.10
N VAL A 83 -9.44 14.09 6.04
CA VAL A 83 -10.87 14.06 6.38
C VAL A 83 -11.33 15.40 6.95
N ALA A 84 -10.57 16.01 7.85
CA ALA A 84 -10.90 17.32 8.42
C ALA A 84 -10.98 18.41 7.35
N VAL A 85 -10.00 18.47 6.44
CA VAL A 85 -9.97 19.42 5.33
C VAL A 85 -11.12 19.18 4.35
N ALA A 86 -11.37 17.91 3.99
CA ALA A 86 -12.44 17.57 3.06
C ALA A 86 -13.82 17.96 3.62
N ILE A 87 -14.10 17.65 4.89
CA ILE A 87 -15.36 18.04 5.55
C ILE A 87 -15.49 19.56 5.62
N ALA A 88 -14.44 20.26 6.03
CA ALA A 88 -14.47 21.71 6.16
C ALA A 88 -14.75 22.39 4.82
N MET A 89 -14.12 21.92 3.75
CA MET A 89 -14.32 22.41 2.39
C MET A 89 -15.75 22.13 1.89
N GLU A 90 -16.26 20.93 2.15
CA GLU A 90 -17.60 20.53 1.71
C GLU A 90 -18.71 21.35 2.39
N ILE A 91 -18.57 21.61 3.69
CA ILE A 91 -19.48 22.50 4.44
C ILE A 91 -19.51 23.89 3.80
N ILE A 92 -18.37 24.41 3.34
CA ILE A 92 -18.31 25.71 2.66
C ILE A 92 -19.06 25.65 1.33
N PHE A 93 -18.89 24.59 0.54
CA PHE A 93 -19.60 24.45 -0.74
C PHE A 93 -21.12 24.43 -0.58
N PHE A 94 -21.65 23.64 0.36
CA PHE A 94 -23.09 23.61 0.65
C PHE A 94 -23.64 24.94 1.20
N LYS A 95 -22.80 25.77 1.85
CA LYS A 95 -23.21 27.11 2.30
C LYS A 95 -23.33 28.12 1.16
N ILE A 96 -22.61 27.92 0.06
CA ILE A 96 -22.64 28.83 -1.09
C ILE A 96 -23.86 28.49 -1.95
N ASP A 97 -23.98 27.22 -2.36
CA ASP A 97 -25.07 26.76 -3.23
C ASP A 97 -25.20 25.23 -3.19
N LEU A 98 -26.42 24.72 -3.37
CA LEU A 98 -26.70 23.28 -3.34
C LEU A 98 -26.01 22.53 -4.48
N LEU A 99 -25.99 23.08 -5.69
CA LEU A 99 -25.33 22.46 -6.85
C LEU A 99 -23.81 22.42 -6.64
N LEU A 100 -23.22 23.49 -6.08
CA LEU A 100 -21.81 23.51 -5.71
C LEU A 100 -21.46 22.47 -4.65
N GLY A 101 -22.31 22.27 -3.65
CA GLY A 101 -22.17 21.17 -2.69
C GLY A 101 -22.12 19.81 -3.39
N LEU A 102 -23.08 19.52 -4.27
CA LEU A 102 -23.09 18.24 -4.99
C LEU A 102 -21.85 18.03 -5.89
N ILE A 103 -21.37 19.09 -6.54
CA ILE A 103 -20.13 19.04 -7.36
C ILE A 103 -18.90 18.88 -6.45
N GLY A 104 -18.93 19.44 -5.24
CA GLY A 104 -17.89 19.37 -4.20
C GLY A 104 -17.53 17.95 -3.75
N LEU A 105 -18.45 16.99 -3.91
CA LEU A 105 -18.20 15.59 -3.61
C LEU A 105 -17.01 15.01 -4.40
N VAL A 106 -16.75 15.49 -5.62
CA VAL A 106 -15.61 15.03 -6.43
C VAL A 106 -14.27 15.37 -5.75
N PRO A 107 -13.94 16.65 -5.48
CA PRO A 107 -12.72 16.99 -4.74
C PRO A 107 -12.72 16.46 -3.30
N PHE A 108 -13.88 16.29 -2.64
CA PHE A 108 -13.97 15.64 -1.34
C PHE A 108 -13.37 14.23 -1.34
N PHE A 109 -13.81 13.37 -2.28
CA PHE A 109 -13.27 12.02 -2.39
C PHE A 109 -11.81 12.01 -2.84
N LEU A 110 -11.40 12.93 -3.73
CA LEU A 110 -10.00 13.05 -4.14
C LEU A 110 -9.08 13.38 -2.95
N ILE A 111 -9.47 14.32 -2.08
CA ILE A 111 -8.68 14.68 -0.89
C ILE A 111 -8.58 13.48 0.06
N ILE A 112 -9.67 12.75 0.28
CA ILE A 112 -9.66 11.60 1.19
C ILE A 112 -8.79 10.47 0.64
N PHE A 113 -8.96 10.07 -0.61
CA PHE A 113 -8.25 8.90 -1.14
C PHE A 113 -6.84 9.23 -1.62
N ALA A 114 -6.68 10.21 -2.51
CA ALA A 114 -5.38 10.57 -3.06
C ALA A 114 -4.56 11.40 -2.07
N GLY A 115 -5.19 12.37 -1.40
CA GLY A 115 -4.51 13.25 -0.43
C GLY A 115 -3.95 12.49 0.77
N THR A 116 -4.69 11.51 1.31
CA THR A 116 -4.20 10.69 2.43
C THR A 116 -2.95 9.90 2.03
N GLY A 117 -2.95 9.27 0.85
CA GLY A 117 -1.79 8.52 0.36
C GLY A 117 -0.57 9.42 0.18
N TYR A 118 -0.75 10.59 -0.44
CA TYR A 118 0.31 11.57 -0.64
C TYR A 118 0.91 12.07 0.69
N LEU A 119 0.06 12.53 1.62
CA LEU A 119 0.52 13.04 2.92
C LEU A 119 1.15 11.95 3.79
N ALA A 120 0.61 10.72 3.75
CA ALA A 120 1.18 9.61 4.50
C ALA A 120 2.61 9.32 4.03
N ASN A 121 2.85 9.25 2.71
CA ASN A 121 4.20 9.06 2.18
C ASN A 121 5.13 10.20 2.60
N ARG A 122 4.68 11.45 2.48
CA ARG A 122 5.47 12.62 2.89
C ARG A 122 5.87 12.57 4.36
N PHE A 123 4.93 12.24 5.26
CA PHE A 123 5.22 12.12 6.69
C PHE A 123 6.16 10.97 7.05
N VAL A 124 6.18 9.90 6.24
CA VAL A 124 7.12 8.78 6.41
C VAL A 124 8.52 9.22 5.94
N GLU A 125 8.61 9.88 4.79
CA GLU A 125 9.86 10.42 4.24
C GLU A 125 10.50 11.48 5.15
N ASP A 126 9.71 12.37 5.74
CA ASP A 126 10.19 13.38 6.69
C ASP A 126 10.84 12.77 7.95
N LYS A 127 10.56 11.49 8.23
CA LYS A 127 11.21 10.70 9.29
C LYS A 127 12.44 9.92 8.80
N GLY A 128 12.87 10.12 7.56
CA GLY A 128 13.97 9.38 6.94
C GLY A 128 13.64 7.92 6.65
N VAL A 129 12.37 7.59 6.50
CA VAL A 129 11.90 6.22 6.22
C VAL A 129 11.32 6.17 4.80
N THR A 130 11.58 5.09 4.07
CA THR A 130 11.01 4.92 2.72
C THR A 130 9.52 4.53 2.78
N PRO A 131 8.65 5.06 1.91
CA PRO A 131 7.26 4.63 1.81
C PRO A 131 7.10 3.11 1.59
N LYS A 132 5.97 2.54 2.05
CA LYS A 132 5.70 1.07 2.02
C LYS A 132 5.97 0.42 0.66
N VAL A 133 5.35 1.00 -0.38
CA VAL A 133 5.37 0.46 -1.75
C VAL A 133 6.73 0.66 -2.40
N ASP A 134 7.40 1.77 -2.12
CA ASP A 134 8.70 2.07 -2.71
C ASP A 134 9.81 1.21 -2.09
N GLY A 135 9.79 1.03 -0.77
CA GLY A 135 10.67 0.07 -0.10
C GLY A 135 10.41 -1.37 -0.56
N ALA A 136 9.15 -1.72 -0.84
CA ALA A 136 8.80 -3.02 -1.41
C ALA A 136 9.34 -3.21 -2.83
N LYS A 137 9.30 -2.17 -3.67
CA LYS A 137 9.84 -2.22 -5.03
C LYS A 137 11.36 -2.36 -5.02
N ASN A 138 12.06 -1.82 -4.03
CA ASN A 138 13.52 -1.97 -3.98
C ASN A 138 13.98 -3.35 -3.46
N ASN A 139 13.06 -4.20 -3.00
CA ASN A 139 13.39 -5.53 -2.49
C ASN A 139 13.74 -6.50 -3.63
N GLU A 140 14.85 -7.22 -3.48
CA GLU A 140 15.36 -8.17 -4.48
C GLU A 140 14.38 -9.30 -4.82
N ALA A 141 13.72 -9.90 -3.82
CA ALA A 141 12.77 -10.99 -4.06
C ALA A 141 11.51 -10.50 -4.77
N VAL A 142 11.05 -9.29 -4.44
CA VAL A 142 9.95 -8.64 -5.17
C VAL A 142 10.36 -8.41 -6.61
N GLN A 143 11.54 -7.84 -6.87
CA GLN A 143 12.05 -7.59 -8.22
C GLN A 143 12.20 -8.87 -9.03
N HIS A 144 12.73 -9.94 -8.44
CA HIS A 144 12.84 -11.24 -9.10
C HIS A 144 11.47 -11.80 -9.49
N LEU A 145 10.47 -11.69 -8.61
CA LEU A 145 9.12 -12.13 -8.91
C LEU A 145 8.48 -11.29 -10.02
N LEU A 146 8.65 -9.96 -9.99
CA LEU A 146 8.20 -9.06 -11.06
C LEU A 146 8.81 -9.45 -12.42
N MET A 147 10.13 -9.69 -12.47
CA MET A 147 10.81 -10.16 -13.68
C MET A 147 10.30 -11.52 -14.18
N SER A 148 9.85 -12.40 -13.27
CA SER A 148 9.25 -13.70 -13.60
C SER A 148 7.76 -13.66 -13.98
N GLY A 149 7.21 -12.46 -14.19
CA GLY A 149 5.84 -12.22 -14.67
C GLY A 149 4.78 -12.10 -13.56
N TRP A 150 5.18 -11.82 -12.32
CA TRP A 150 4.24 -11.41 -11.27
C TRP A 150 3.95 -9.91 -11.34
N SER A 151 2.84 -9.48 -10.75
CA SER A 151 2.36 -8.10 -10.73
C SER A 151 2.03 -7.65 -9.32
N LEU A 152 2.26 -6.37 -9.03
CA LEU A 152 1.78 -5.70 -7.81
C LEU A 152 0.26 -5.40 -7.87
N THR A 153 -0.29 -5.42 -9.08
CA THR A 153 -1.70 -5.14 -9.34
C THR A 153 -2.43 -6.46 -9.57
N GLN A 154 -3.55 -6.64 -8.87
CA GLN A 154 -4.41 -7.81 -9.08
C GLN A 154 -4.96 -7.81 -10.52
N PRO A 155 -4.84 -8.92 -11.26
CA PRO A 155 -5.47 -9.07 -12.56
C PRO A 155 -6.99 -8.91 -12.45
N SER A 156 -7.58 -8.12 -13.34
CA SER A 156 -9.02 -7.94 -13.45
C SER A 156 -9.56 -8.57 -14.73
N ALA A 157 -10.81 -9.04 -14.65
CA ALA A 157 -11.62 -9.38 -15.82
C ALA A 157 -11.94 -8.14 -16.68
#